data_AF-A0A3N5F6Z5-F1
#
_entry.id   AF-A0A3N5F6Z5-F1
#
_cell.length_a   1.000
_cell.length_b   1.000
_cell.length_c   1.000
_cell.angle_alpha   90.00
_cell.angle_beta   90.00
_cell.angle_gamma   90.00
#
_symmetry.space_group_name_H-M   'P 1'
#
loop_
_entity.id
_entity.type
_entity.pdbx_description
1 polymer ?
#
loop_
_entity_poly.entity_id
_entity_poly.type
_entity_poly.pdbx_seq_one_letter_code
_entity_poly.pdbx_strand_id
1 'polypeptide(L)' 'MRRTDTDRVPIVVDTREQRPYRFDPQFVVVTRRALPAGDYSIAGHETAVAIERKSLGDFVTSVIHERERFERELARL' A
#
# COMPACT_ATOMS: atom_id res chain seq x y z
N MET A 1 15.29 -8.87 22.97
CA MET A 1 15.26 -7.40 23.14
C MET A 1 14.00 -6.87 22.46
N ARG A 2 13.15 -6.12 23.16
CA ARG A 2 11.84 -5.65 22.65
C ARG A 2 12.03 -4.25 22.07
N ARG A 3 11.73 -4.05 20.77
CA ARG A 3 11.79 -2.75 20.10
C ARG A 3 10.69 -1.81 20.63
N THR A 4 10.97 -0.51 20.68
CA THR A 4 9.97 0.52 21.01
C THR A 4 9.17 0.90 19.76
N ASP A 5 8.02 1.58 19.92
CA ASP A 5 7.19 1.99 18.77
C ASP A 5 7.94 2.85 17.76
N THR A 6 8.86 3.69 18.22
CA THR A 6 9.68 4.56 17.39
C THR A 6 10.70 3.80 16.53
N ASP A 7 11.03 2.56 16.89
CA ASP A 7 11.95 1.70 16.14
C ASP A 7 11.25 0.87 15.05
N ARG A 8 9.92 0.95 14.98
CA ARG A 8 9.09 0.19 14.05
C ARG A 8 8.59 1.08 12.94
N VAL A 9 8.46 0.52 11.74
CA VAL A 9 7.96 1.26 10.57
C VAL A 9 6.44 1.41 10.71
N PRO A 10 5.89 2.63 10.69
CA PRO A 10 4.46 2.84 10.83
C PRO A 10 3.79 2.73 9.45
N ILE A 11 3.27 1.55 9.11
CA ILE A 11 2.55 1.32 7.87
C ILE A 11 1.07 1.61 8.08
N VAL A 12 0.49 2.28 7.10
CA VAL A 12 -0.94 2.53 7.02
C VAL A 12 -1.49 1.70 5.89
N VAL A 13 -2.59 0.99 6.17
CA VAL A 13 -3.31 0.17 5.20
C VAL A 13 -4.64 0.83 4.89
N ASP A 14 -4.95 0.99 3.62
CA ASP A 14 -6.25 1.53 3.20
C ASP A 14 -7.38 0.63 3.71
N THR A 15 -8.45 1.24 4.21
CA THR A 15 -9.61 0.50 4.72
C THR A 15 -10.33 -0.33 3.66
N ARG A 16 -10.24 0.05 2.38
CA ARG A 16 -10.87 -0.62 1.23
C ARG A 16 -10.08 -1.83 0.74
N GLU A 17 -8.80 -1.97 1.09
CA GLU A 17 -7.99 -3.16 0.75
C GLU A 17 -8.52 -4.38 1.51
N GLN A 18 -9.06 -5.35 0.75
CA GLN A 18 -9.75 -6.54 1.28
C GLN A 18 -8.79 -7.67 1.66
N ARG A 19 -7.61 -7.73 1.03
CA ARG A 19 -6.59 -8.77 1.21
C ARG A 19 -5.24 -8.14 1.57
N PRO A 20 -5.18 -7.40 2.69
CA PRO A 20 -3.96 -6.71 3.10
C PRO A 20 -2.84 -7.71 3.41
N TYR A 21 -1.60 -7.31 3.13
CA TYR A 21 -0.44 -8.08 3.56
C TYR A 21 -0.33 -8.10 5.08
N ARG A 22 0.21 -9.21 5.60
CA ARG A 22 0.59 -9.33 7.01
C ARG A 22 2.04 -8.90 7.16
N PHE A 23 2.27 -7.99 8.09
CA PHE A 23 3.60 -7.53 8.45
C PHE A 23 4.02 -8.14 9.78
N ASP A 24 5.31 -8.36 9.94
CA ASP A 24 5.88 -8.81 11.21
C ASP A 24 5.77 -7.69 12.27
N PRO A 25 5.02 -7.91 13.37
CA PRO A 25 4.80 -6.90 14.40
C PRO A 25 6.08 -6.51 15.18
N GLN A 26 7.16 -7.29 15.04
CA GLN A 26 8.47 -6.93 15.60
C GLN A 26 9.10 -5.74 14.88
N PHE A 27 8.76 -5.54 13.60
CA PHE A 27 9.37 -4.51 12.73
C PHE A 27 8.39 -3.43 12.30
N VAL A 28 7.09 -3.72 12.27
CA VAL A 28 6.07 -2.85 11.70
C VAL A 28 4.93 -2.62 12.69
N VAL A 29 4.41 -1.40 12.71
CA VAL A 29 3.15 -1.05 13.36
C VAL A 29 2.15 -0.73 12.27
N VAL A 30 0.99 -1.39 12.29
CA VAL A 30 -0.03 -1.25 11.25
C VAL A 30 -1.23 -0.48 11.77
N THR A 31 -1.65 0.55 11.04
CA THR A 31 -2.92 1.27 11.27
C THR A 31 -3.81 1.15 10.04
N ARG A 32 -5.13 1.00 10.22
CA ARG A 32 -6.11 1.04 9.12
C ARG A 32 -6.83 2.38 9.09
N ARG A 33 -6.84 3.06 7.93
CA ARG A 33 -7.67 4.25 7.65
C ARG A 33 -7.81 4.43 6.14
N ALA A 34 -8.74 5.26 5.69
CA ALA A 34 -8.80 5.65 4.29
C ALA A 34 -7.56 6.47 3.91
N LEU A 35 -6.90 6.08 2.81
CA LEU A 35 -5.79 6.79 2.18
C LEU A 35 -6.30 7.61 0.99
N PRO A 36 -5.64 8.75 0.69
CA PRO A 36 -5.98 9.54 -0.49
C PRO A 36 -5.68 8.77 -1.79
N ALA A 37 -4.61 7.97 -1.80
CA ALA A 37 -4.19 7.11 -2.90
C ALA A 37 -3.42 5.88 -2.38
N GLY A 38 -3.44 4.78 -3.14
CA GLY A 38 -2.76 3.54 -2.82
C GLY A 38 -3.47 2.66 -1.77
N ASP A 39 -3.02 1.41 -1.67
CA ASP A 39 -3.44 0.44 -0.66
C ASP A 39 -2.61 0.52 0.62
N TYR A 40 -1.37 1.02 0.53
CA TYR A 40 -0.50 1.27 1.67
C TYR A 40 0.23 2.60 1.58
N SER A 41 0.61 3.11 2.75
CA SER A 41 1.51 4.26 2.89
C SER A 41 2.28 4.20 4.22
N ILE A 42 3.15 5.19 4.45
CA ILE A 42 3.82 5.44 5.74
C ILE A 42 3.08 6.54 6.49
N ALA A 43 2.82 6.35 7.79
CA ALA A 43 2.17 7.37 8.60
C ALA A 43 2.99 8.68 8.60
N GLY A 44 2.32 9.80 8.37
CA GLY A 44 2.92 11.13 8.18
C GLY A 44 3.38 11.44 6.75
N HIS A 45 3.30 10.49 5.82
CA HIS A 45 3.76 10.63 4.43
C HIS A 45 2.73 10.15 3.40
N GLU A 46 1.45 10.22 3.74
CA GLU A 46 0.31 9.66 3.00
C GLU A 46 0.11 10.28 1.61
N THR A 47 0.63 11.49 1.41
CA THR A 47 0.57 12.21 0.13
C THR A 47 1.88 12.15 -0.65
N ALA A 48 2.94 11.59 -0.07
CA ALA A 48 4.26 11.50 -0.69
C ALA A 48 4.64 10.06 -1.05
N VAL A 49 4.05 9.07 -0.37
CA VAL A 49 4.31 7.64 -0.59
C VAL A 49 2.97 6.93 -0.73
N ALA A 50 2.70 6.39 -1.91
CA ALA A 50 1.56 5.50 -2.16
C ALA A 50 2.09 4.17 -2.71
N ILE A 51 1.58 3.06 -2.17
CA ILE A 51 1.90 1.72 -2.63
C ILE A 51 0.60 1.03 -3.02
N GLU A 52 0.53 0.55 -4.26
CA GLU A 52 -0.61 -0.19 -4.79
C GLU A 52 -0.35 -1.70 -4.73
N ARG A 53 -1.33 -2.47 -4.26
CA ARG A 53 -1.32 -3.92 -4.30
C ARG A 53 -1.97 -4.40 -5.58
N LYS A 54 -1.17 -5.02 -6.46
CA LYS A 54 -1.70 -5.66 -7.67
C LYS A 54 -1.38 -7.14 -7.66
N SER A 55 -2.39 -7.98 -7.94
CA SER A 55 -2.16 -9.41 -8.09
C SER A 55 -1.40 -9.68 -9.39
N LEU A 56 -0.71 -10.82 -9.49
CA LEU A 56 0.03 -11.16 -10.71
C LEU A 56 -0.90 -11.22 -11.94
N GLY A 57 -2.09 -11.81 -11.79
CA GLY A 57 -3.06 -11.89 -12.87
C GLY A 57 -3.55 -10.52 -13.33
N ASP A 58 -3.86 -9.64 -12.39
CA ASP A 58 -4.28 -8.26 -12.69
C ASP A 58 -3.14 -7.46 -13.32
N PHE A 59 -1.90 -7.66 -12.85
CA PHE A 59 -0.73 -7.00 -13.39
C PHE A 59 -0.48 -7.40 -14.84
N VAL A 60 -0.41 -8.71 -15.13
CA VAL A 60 -0.21 -9.24 -16.48
C VAL A 60 -1.30 -8.73 -17.43
N THR A 61 -2.56 -8.75 -17.00
CA THR A 61 -3.69 -8.24 -17.80
C THR A 61 -3.54 -6.74 -18.06
N SER A 62 -3.23 -5.95 -17.02
CA SER A 62 -3.11 -4.50 -17.13
C SER A 62 -1.97 -4.03 -18.03
N VAL A 63 -0.84 -4.76 -18.06
CA VAL A 63 0.33 -4.38 -18.85
C VAL A 63 0.23 -4.86 -20.30
N ILE A 64 -0.38 -6.04 -20.55
CA ILE A 64 -0.44 -6.65 -21.88
C ILE A 64 -1.71 -6.26 -22.63
N HIS A 65 -2.86 -6.19 -21.95
CA HIS A 65 -4.16 -6.03 -22.60
C HIS A 65 -4.83 -4.68 -22.32
N GLU A 66 -4.56 -4.04 -21.17
CA GLU A 66 -5.26 -2.80 -20.76
C GLU A 66 -4.29 -1.64 -20.46
N ARG A 67 -3.25 -1.48 -21.27
CA ARG A 67 -2.15 -0.54 -21.03
C ARG A 67 -2.59 0.91 -20.79
N GLU A 68 -3.54 1.43 -21.57
CA GLU A 68 -4.06 2.79 -21.37
C GLU A 68 -4.77 2.96 -20.01
N ARG A 69 -5.49 1.92 -19.55
CA ARG A 69 -6.12 1.95 -18.23
C ARG A 69 -5.06 1.93 -17.14
N PHE A 70 -4.03 1.10 -17.29
CA PHE A 70 -2.91 1.04 -16.36
C PHE A 70 -2.21 2.40 -16.20
N GLU A 71 -1.97 3.11 -17.30
CA GLU A 71 -1.38 4.45 -17.27
C GLU A 71 -2.26 5.47 -16.54
N ARG A 72 -3.58 5.42 -16.73
CA ARG A 72 -4.53 6.27 -15.99
C ARG A 72 -4.54 5.96 -14.49
N GLU A 73 -4.38 4.71 -14.10
CA GLU A 73 -4.26 4.30 -12.70
C GLU A 73 -2.96 4.85 -12.09
N LEU A 74 -1.84 4.77 -12.81
CA LEU A 74 -0.57 5.35 -12.37
C LEU A 74 -0.63 6.87 -12.19
N ALA A 75 -1.35 7.58 -13.07
CA ALA A 75 -1.50 9.03 -12.96
C ALA A 75 -2.38 9.48 -11.76
N ARG A 76 -3.07 8.55 -11.09
CA ARG A 76 -3.90 8.83 -9.91
C ARG A 76 -3.19 8.52 -8.58
N LEU A 77 -2.03 7.86 -8.65
CA LEU A 77 -1.14 7.64 -7.51
C LEU A 77 -0.26 8.87 -7.28
#